data_AF-A0A2X1IVU5-F1
#
_entry.id   AF-A0A2X1IVU5-F1
#
_cell.length_a   1.000
_cell.length_b   1.000
_cell.length_c   1.000
_cell.angle_alpha   90.00
_cell.angle_beta   90.00
_cell.angle_gamma   90.00
#
_symmetry.space_group_name_H-M   'P 1'
#
loop_
_entity.id
_entity.type
_entity.pdbx_description
1 polymer ?
#
loop_
_entity_poly.entity_id
_entity_poly.type
_entity_poly.pdbx_seq_one_letter_code
_entity_poly.pdbx_strand_id
1 'polypeptide(L)'
;MAAATQRGLFPVVAVELEFYLLDRQRDAEGYLQPPCAPGTDDRNTQSQVYSVDNLNHFADVLNDIDELAQLQLIPADGAVAEASPGQFEINLYHTDNVLEACDDALALKRLVRLMAEKHKMHATFMAKPYEEHAGSGMHIHISMQNNRGENVLSDAEGEDSPLLKKMLAGMIDLMPSSNGVAGTKRELVSPLPAGDVCTDAGVVGP
;
A
#
# COMPACT_ATOMS: atom_id res chain seq x y z
N MET A 1 16.11 -0.27 16.85
CA MET A 1 17.27 -1.00 16.31
C MET A 1 18.39 -1.16 17.34
N ALA A 2 19.15 -0.12 17.68
CA ALA A 2 20.34 -0.24 18.55
C ALA A 2 20.13 -0.98 19.90
N ALA A 3 19.00 -0.73 20.59
CA ALA A 3 18.71 -1.38 21.88
C ALA A 3 18.39 -2.88 21.76
N ALA A 4 17.79 -3.32 20.65
CA ALA A 4 17.53 -4.74 20.40
C ALA A 4 18.82 -5.47 20.02
N THR A 5 19.63 -4.86 19.15
CA THR A 5 20.93 -5.37 18.74
C THR A 5 21.88 -5.56 19.91
N GLN A 6 21.88 -4.64 20.89
CA GLN A 6 22.65 -4.81 22.14
C GLN A 6 22.25 -6.03 22.97
N ARG A 7 21.03 -6.56 22.75
CA ARG A 7 20.52 -7.78 23.38
C ARG A 7 20.71 -9.02 22.48
N GLY A 8 21.43 -8.89 21.36
CA GLY A 8 21.63 -9.96 20.38
C GLY A 8 20.37 -10.32 19.60
N LEU A 9 19.44 -9.36 19.46
CA LEU A 9 18.17 -9.51 18.75
C LEU A 9 18.16 -8.63 17.49
N PHE A 10 17.92 -9.24 16.33
CA PHE A 10 17.98 -8.61 15.02
C PHE A 10 16.62 -8.73 14.35
N PRO A 11 15.85 -7.63 14.24
CA PRO A 11 14.52 -7.70 13.65
C PRO A 11 14.64 -7.89 12.14
N VAL A 12 13.70 -8.64 11.60
CA VAL A 12 13.50 -8.86 10.17
C VAL A 12 12.10 -8.39 9.85
N VAL A 13 11.96 -7.59 8.80
CA VAL A 13 10.68 -6.97 8.45
C VAL A 13 10.33 -7.19 6.99
N ALA A 14 9.05 -7.40 6.72
CA ALA A 14 8.43 -7.26 5.39
C ALA A 14 7.27 -6.28 5.49
N VAL A 15 6.99 -5.60 4.38
CA VAL A 15 5.93 -4.60 4.30
C VAL A 15 4.99 -5.00 3.17
N GLU A 16 3.70 -5.05 3.50
CA GLU A 16 2.60 -5.20 2.54
C GLU A 16 1.99 -3.81 2.34
N LEU A 17 1.85 -3.36 1.09
CA LEU A 17 1.37 -2.03 0.80
C LEU A 17 0.13 -2.08 -0.08
N GLU A 18 -1.02 -1.80 0.54
CA GLU A 18 -2.29 -1.70 -0.17
C GLU A 18 -2.50 -0.31 -0.77
N PHE A 19 -3.15 -0.27 -1.93
CA PHE A 19 -3.51 0.97 -2.61
C PHE A 19 -4.75 0.79 -3.47
N TYR A 20 -5.36 1.92 -3.82
CA TYR A 20 -6.40 1.98 -4.83
C TYR A 20 -5.90 2.69 -6.07
N LEU A 21 -6.23 2.15 -7.24
CA LEU A 21 -6.30 2.92 -8.47
C LEU A 21 -7.61 3.70 -8.49
N LEU A 22 -7.55 4.93 -8.99
CA LEU A 22 -8.65 5.89 -9.01
C LEU A 22 -8.77 6.53 -10.40
N ASP A 23 -9.98 6.96 -10.73
CA ASP A 23 -10.16 7.89 -11.84
C ASP A 23 -9.49 9.23 -11.52
N ARG A 24 -8.96 9.88 -12.57
CA ARG A 24 -8.42 11.23 -12.47
C ARG A 24 -9.52 12.26 -12.31
N GLN A 25 -10.71 11.98 -12.86
CA GLN A 25 -11.88 12.82 -12.71
C GLN A 25 -12.61 12.50 -11.42
N ARG A 26 -13.23 13.52 -10.82
CA ARG A 26 -14.19 13.35 -9.73
C ARG A 26 -15.56 13.00 -10.28
N ASP A 27 -16.41 12.43 -9.46
CA ASP A 27 -17.83 12.26 -9.82
C ASP A 27 -18.55 13.62 -9.88
N ALA A 28 -19.84 13.60 -10.22
CA ALA A 28 -20.64 14.82 -10.36
C ALA A 28 -20.75 15.63 -9.05
N GLU A 29 -20.61 14.95 -7.92
CA GLU A 29 -20.67 15.50 -6.58
C GLU A 29 -19.29 15.93 -6.04
N GLY A 30 -18.20 15.65 -6.77
CA GLY A 30 -16.84 16.05 -6.43
C GLY A 30 -16.04 15.05 -5.59
N TYR A 31 -16.51 13.81 -5.45
CA TYR A 31 -15.84 12.73 -4.73
C TYR A 31 -14.91 11.88 -5.60
N LEU A 32 -14.05 11.12 -4.92
CA LEU A 32 -13.22 10.09 -5.54
C LEU A 32 -14.13 9.03 -6.17
N GLN A 33 -13.76 8.52 -7.34
CA GLN A 33 -14.47 7.41 -7.98
C GLN A 33 -13.48 6.34 -8.49
N PRO A 34 -13.88 5.06 -8.51
CA PRO A 34 -13.07 3.97 -9.08
C PRO A 34 -12.73 4.28 -10.54
N PRO A 35 -11.63 3.80 -11.12
CA PRO A 35 -11.31 4.03 -12.53
C PRO A 35 -12.24 3.24 -13.46
N CYS A 36 -12.39 3.68 -14.71
CA CYS A 36 -12.98 2.84 -15.74
C CYS A 36 -12.04 1.66 -16.03
N ALA A 37 -12.59 0.51 -16.45
CA ALA A 37 -11.76 -0.56 -16.95
C ALA A 37 -10.96 -0.06 -18.16
N PRO A 38 -9.64 -0.30 -18.24
CA PRO A 38 -8.82 0.16 -19.35
C PRO A 38 -9.42 -0.23 -20.71
N GLY A 39 -9.60 0.77 -21.58
CA GLY A 39 -10.18 0.57 -22.92
C GLY A 39 -11.71 0.59 -22.99
N THR A 40 -12.42 0.81 -21.87
CA THR A 40 -13.88 0.95 -21.84
C THR A 40 -14.32 2.20 -21.08
N ASP A 41 -15.61 2.54 -21.21
CA ASP A 41 -16.27 3.55 -20.37
C ASP A 41 -16.96 2.91 -19.14
N ASP A 42 -16.75 1.61 -18.91
CA ASP A 42 -17.40 0.85 -17.86
C ASP A 42 -16.64 0.99 -16.54
N ARG A 43 -17.36 1.41 -15.49
CA ARG A 43 -16.82 1.53 -14.14
C ARG A 43 -17.35 0.39 -13.27
N ASN A 44 -16.45 -0.40 -12.69
CA ASN A 44 -16.83 -1.45 -11.77
C ASN A 44 -16.94 -0.89 -10.34
N THR A 45 -18.09 -1.10 -9.70
CA THR A 45 -18.40 -0.62 -8.35
C THR A 45 -18.71 -1.75 -7.35
N GLN A 46 -18.66 -3.02 -7.77
CA GLN A 46 -18.99 -4.16 -6.91
C GLN A 46 -17.74 -4.85 -6.39
N SER A 47 -17.65 -5.17 -5.08
CA SER A 47 -16.53 -5.89 -4.45
C SER A 47 -16.10 -7.14 -5.24
N GLN A 48 -14.79 -7.32 -5.41
CA GLN A 48 -14.17 -8.29 -6.33
C GLN A 48 -13.01 -9.06 -5.66
N VAL A 49 -13.18 -9.53 -4.41
CA VAL A 49 -12.11 -10.25 -3.71
C VAL A 49 -11.61 -11.42 -4.58
N TYR A 50 -10.31 -11.44 -4.92
CA TYR A 50 -9.68 -12.44 -5.79
C TYR A 50 -10.27 -12.58 -7.21
N SER A 51 -10.93 -11.54 -7.74
CA SER A 51 -11.45 -11.58 -9.10
C SER A 51 -10.32 -11.54 -10.13
N VAL A 52 -10.18 -12.63 -10.89
CA VAL A 52 -9.25 -12.73 -12.03
C VAL A 52 -9.58 -11.68 -13.09
N ASP A 53 -10.86 -11.33 -13.25
CA ASP A 53 -11.29 -10.30 -14.21
C ASP A 53 -10.82 -8.90 -13.78
N ASN A 54 -10.77 -8.61 -12.47
CA ASN A 54 -10.21 -7.35 -11.98
C ASN A 54 -8.69 -7.28 -12.22
N LEU A 55 -7.95 -8.37 -11.96
CA LEU A 55 -6.52 -8.43 -12.30
C LEU A 55 -6.28 -8.25 -13.79
N ASN A 56 -7.08 -8.90 -14.64
CA ASN A 56 -6.95 -8.82 -16.09
C ASN A 56 -7.20 -7.41 -16.64
N HIS A 57 -8.20 -6.70 -16.12
CA HIS A 57 -8.47 -5.33 -16.56
C HIS A 57 -7.31 -4.38 -16.27
N PHE A 58 -6.64 -4.54 -15.12
CA PHE A 58 -5.53 -3.68 -14.72
C PHE A 58 -4.15 -4.32 -14.95
N ALA A 59 -4.07 -5.42 -15.70
CA ALA A 59 -2.84 -6.16 -15.91
C ALA A 59 -1.71 -5.29 -16.49
N ASP A 60 -2.02 -4.41 -17.44
CA ASP A 60 -1.02 -3.55 -18.08
C ASP A 60 -0.32 -2.61 -17.08
N VAL A 61 -1.07 -2.00 -16.15
CA VAL A 61 -0.47 -1.13 -15.12
C VAL A 61 0.27 -1.93 -14.06
N LEU A 62 -0.24 -3.11 -13.68
CA LEU A 62 0.41 -3.96 -12.68
C LEU A 62 1.70 -4.58 -13.22
N ASN A 63 1.72 -5.02 -14.48
CA ASN A 63 2.92 -5.53 -15.15
C ASN A 63 3.98 -4.43 -15.30
N ASP A 64 3.58 -3.22 -15.69
CA ASP A 64 4.50 -2.07 -15.76
C ASP A 64 5.11 -1.73 -14.38
N ILE A 65 4.34 -1.90 -13.30
CA ILE A 65 4.86 -1.73 -11.93
C ILE A 65 5.88 -2.82 -11.61
N ASP A 66 5.58 -4.09 -11.89
CA ASP A 66 6.50 -5.21 -11.66
C ASP A 66 7.80 -5.04 -12.45
N GLU A 67 7.71 -4.82 -13.76
CA GLU A 67 8.87 -4.61 -14.63
C GLU A 67 9.76 -3.47 -14.13
N LEU A 68 9.16 -2.33 -13.77
CA LEU A 68 9.92 -1.17 -13.33
C LEU A 68 10.43 -1.30 -11.89
N ALA A 69 9.77 -2.09 -11.03
CA ALA A 69 10.27 -2.46 -9.71
C ALA A 69 11.55 -3.31 -9.84
N GLN A 70 11.52 -4.32 -10.72
CA GLN A 70 12.68 -5.15 -11.03
C GLN A 70 13.84 -4.33 -11.60
N LEU A 71 13.57 -3.39 -12.51
CA LEU A 71 14.60 -2.49 -13.06
C LEU A 71 15.21 -1.55 -12.01
N GLN A 72 14.44 -1.17 -10.98
CA GLN A 72 14.90 -0.33 -9.87
C GLN A 72 15.49 -1.14 -8.71
N LEU A 73 15.51 -2.48 -8.82
CA LEU A 73 15.93 -3.39 -7.75
C LEU A 73 15.10 -3.25 -6.47
N ILE A 74 13.83 -2.85 -6.61
CA ILE A 74 12.88 -2.86 -5.49
C ILE A 74 12.45 -4.32 -5.28
N PRO A 75 12.57 -4.89 -4.08
CA PRO A 75 12.30 -6.30 -3.81
C PRO A 75 10.80 -6.58 -3.67
N ALA A 76 10.01 -6.16 -4.66
CA ALA A 76 8.58 -6.37 -4.73
C ALA A 76 8.23 -7.74 -5.33
N ASP A 77 7.22 -8.38 -4.76
CA ASP A 77 6.53 -9.52 -5.34
C ASP A 77 5.38 -9.03 -6.25
N GLY A 78 4.73 -9.96 -6.96
CA GLY A 78 3.61 -9.65 -7.84
C GLY A 78 2.43 -9.01 -7.12
N ALA A 79 1.70 -8.14 -7.82
CA ALA A 79 0.50 -7.51 -7.28
C ALA A 79 -0.66 -8.51 -7.17
N VAL A 80 -1.44 -8.40 -6.08
CA VAL A 80 -2.65 -9.19 -5.85
C VAL A 80 -3.89 -8.28 -5.77
N ALA A 81 -5.05 -8.78 -6.18
CA ALA A 81 -6.30 -8.06 -6.08
C ALA A 81 -6.93 -8.25 -4.70
N GLU A 82 -7.34 -7.12 -4.12
CA GLU A 82 -7.84 -7.06 -2.74
C GLU A 82 -9.37 -7.09 -2.64
N ALA A 83 -9.88 -6.87 -1.43
CA ALA A 83 -11.32 -6.96 -1.12
C ALA A 83 -12.22 -5.97 -1.90
N SER A 84 -11.69 -4.89 -2.45
CA SER A 84 -12.48 -3.82 -3.07
C SER A 84 -12.12 -3.56 -4.54
N PRO A 85 -13.04 -2.97 -5.32
CA PRO A 85 -12.80 -2.68 -6.73
C PRO A 85 -11.64 -1.71 -6.91
N GLY A 86 -10.70 -2.06 -7.78
CA GLY A 86 -9.50 -1.26 -8.02
C GLY A 86 -8.55 -1.18 -6.82
N GLN A 87 -8.73 -2.02 -5.79
CA GLN A 87 -7.78 -2.18 -4.68
C GLN A 87 -6.79 -3.29 -5.01
N PHE A 88 -5.51 -3.02 -4.74
CA PHE A 88 -4.42 -3.95 -4.95
C PHE A 88 -3.45 -3.89 -3.79
N GLU A 89 -2.69 -4.97 -3.62
CA GLU A 89 -1.58 -5.08 -2.68
C GLU A 89 -0.32 -5.49 -3.43
N ILE A 90 0.82 -4.93 -3.02
CA ILE A 90 2.14 -5.40 -3.41
C ILE A 90 2.96 -5.67 -2.15
N ASN A 91 3.57 -6.86 -2.11
CA ASN A 91 4.37 -7.32 -1.00
C ASN A 91 5.85 -7.08 -1.25
N LEU A 92 6.58 -6.57 -0.26
CA LEU A 92 8.04 -6.49 -0.29
C LEU A 92 8.64 -7.71 0.40
N TYR A 93 9.70 -8.29 -0.18
CA TYR A 93 10.44 -9.37 0.46
C TYR A 93 11.02 -8.92 1.80
N HIS A 94 11.10 -9.86 2.73
CA HIS A 94 11.60 -9.57 4.05
C HIS A 94 13.11 -9.30 4.05
N THR A 95 13.56 -8.40 4.91
CA THR A 95 14.98 -8.07 5.09
C THR A 95 15.31 -7.85 6.56
N ASP A 96 16.54 -8.19 6.96
CA ASP A 96 17.09 -7.86 8.28
C ASP A 96 17.62 -6.41 8.35
N ASN A 97 17.65 -5.71 7.22
CA ASN A 97 17.92 -4.29 7.13
C ASN A 97 16.63 -3.46 7.16
N VAL A 98 16.17 -3.14 8.37
CA VAL A 98 14.90 -2.40 8.59
C VAL A 98 14.90 -1.02 7.91
N LEU A 99 16.05 -0.35 7.79
CA LEU A 99 16.10 0.97 7.14
C LEU A 99 15.88 0.84 5.62
N GLU A 100 16.49 -0.17 5.01
CA GLU A 100 16.29 -0.48 3.60
C GLU A 100 14.85 -0.87 3.31
N ALA A 101 14.20 -1.66 4.17
CA ALA A 101 12.77 -1.94 4.05
C ALA A 101 11.89 -0.68 4.02
N CYS A 102 12.25 0.35 4.81
CA CYS A 102 11.56 1.64 4.77
C CYS A 102 11.80 2.39 3.47
N ASP A 103 13.03 2.40 2.97
CA ASP A 103 13.39 3.04 1.70
C ASP A 103 12.68 2.35 0.53
N ASP A 104 12.64 1.01 0.52
CA ASP A 104 11.93 0.19 -0.48
C ASP A 104 10.43 0.46 -0.47
N ALA A 105 9.80 0.54 0.71
CA ALA A 105 8.38 0.88 0.83
C ALA A 105 8.07 2.28 0.27
N LEU A 106 8.94 3.26 0.49
CA LEU A 106 8.81 4.60 -0.07
C LEU A 106 9.03 4.61 -1.59
N ALA A 107 10.02 3.86 -2.07
CA ALA A 107 10.31 3.71 -3.50
C ALA A 107 9.14 3.06 -4.23
N LEU A 108 8.60 1.95 -3.70
CA LEU A 108 7.43 1.27 -4.23
C LEU A 108 6.22 2.21 -4.28
N LYS A 109 5.93 2.92 -3.20
CA LYS A 109 4.82 3.90 -3.15
C LYS A 109 4.94 4.96 -4.24
N ARG A 110 6.16 5.43 -4.51
CA ARG A 110 6.43 6.41 -5.58
C ARG A 110 6.28 5.79 -6.96
N LEU A 111 6.80 4.58 -7.15
CA LEU A 111 6.71 3.83 -8.38
C LEU A 111 5.25 3.56 -8.79
N VAL A 112 4.43 3.07 -7.87
CA VAL A 112 3.00 2.80 -8.10
C VAL A 112 2.27 4.06 -8.57
N ARG A 113 2.54 5.22 -7.96
CA ARG A 113 1.95 6.50 -8.41
C ARG A 113 2.40 6.87 -9.82
N LEU A 114 3.68 6.74 -10.11
CA LEU A 114 4.25 7.03 -11.42
C LEU A 114 3.59 6.17 -12.51
N MET A 115 3.41 4.88 -12.25
CA MET A 115 2.79 3.96 -13.21
C MET A 115 1.29 4.20 -13.34
N ALA A 116 0.57 4.44 -12.25
CA ALA A 116 -0.83 4.85 -12.32
C ALA A 116 -1.02 6.10 -13.20
N GLU A 117 -0.16 7.12 -13.05
CA GLU A 117 -0.19 8.32 -13.88
C GLU A 117 0.11 8.03 -15.36
N LYS A 118 1.10 7.17 -15.66
CA LYS A 118 1.40 6.70 -17.02
C LYS A 118 0.16 6.11 -17.68
N HIS A 119 -0.62 5.33 -16.92
CA HIS A 119 -1.86 4.68 -17.31
C HIS A 119 -3.13 5.53 -17.15
N LYS A 120 -2.99 6.86 -17.01
CA LYS A 120 -4.11 7.81 -16.92
C LYS A 120 -5.04 7.59 -15.71
N MET A 121 -4.52 7.02 -14.64
CA MET A 121 -5.18 6.86 -13.35
C MET A 121 -4.42 7.65 -12.27
N HIS A 122 -4.95 7.67 -11.05
CA HIS A 122 -4.19 8.03 -9.85
C HIS A 122 -4.10 6.83 -8.92
N ALA A 123 -3.00 6.72 -8.17
CA ALA A 123 -2.92 5.79 -7.04
C ALA A 123 -3.07 6.52 -5.71
N THR A 124 -3.92 6.01 -4.83
CA THR A 124 -4.07 6.48 -3.45
C THR A 124 -3.70 5.41 -2.45
N PHE A 125 -3.08 5.85 -1.36
CA PHE A 125 -2.72 5.05 -0.18
C PHE A 125 -3.40 5.67 1.05
N MET A 126 -4.58 6.26 0.85
CA MET A 126 -5.45 6.71 1.93
C MET A 126 -5.94 5.48 2.68
N ALA A 127 -6.04 5.57 4.01
CA ALA A 127 -6.53 4.48 4.84
C ALA A 127 -7.99 4.15 4.52
N LYS A 128 -8.81 5.12 4.11
CA LYS A 128 -10.21 4.90 3.70
C LYS A 128 -10.61 5.87 2.57
N PRO A 129 -10.31 5.55 1.30
CA PRO A 129 -10.67 6.42 0.18
C PRO A 129 -12.17 6.42 -0.12
N TYR A 130 -12.88 5.34 0.19
CA TYR A 130 -14.32 5.20 0.02
C TYR A 130 -14.97 4.75 1.32
N GLU A 131 -16.08 5.37 1.71
CA GLU A 131 -16.79 5.04 2.95
C GLU A 131 -17.31 3.59 2.95
N GLU A 132 -17.84 3.16 1.80
CA GLU A 132 -18.53 1.88 1.60
C GLU A 132 -17.60 0.70 1.24
N HIS A 133 -16.29 0.93 1.01
CA HIS A 133 -15.33 -0.11 0.62
C HIS A 133 -14.24 -0.33 1.66
N ALA A 134 -13.45 -1.40 1.57
CA ALA A 134 -12.39 -1.68 2.54
C ALA A 134 -11.36 -0.55 2.61
N GLY A 135 -10.72 -0.38 3.76
CA GLY A 135 -9.60 0.55 3.88
C GLY A 135 -8.34 0.01 3.19
N SER A 136 -7.33 0.86 3.01
CA SER A 136 -5.98 0.41 2.65
C SER A 136 -5.07 0.31 3.86
N GLY A 137 -4.55 -0.89 4.09
CA GLY A 137 -3.55 -1.20 5.10
C GLY A 137 -2.10 -0.94 4.66
N MET A 138 -1.21 -0.91 5.65
CA MET A 138 0.22 -1.12 5.46
C MET A 138 0.66 -2.12 6.52
N HIS A 139 0.59 -3.41 6.19
CA HIS A 139 0.94 -4.46 7.13
C HIS A 139 2.46 -4.55 7.26
N ILE A 140 2.92 -4.77 8.50
CA ILE A 140 4.35 -4.94 8.79
C ILE A 140 4.50 -6.30 9.46
N HIS A 141 5.14 -7.22 8.74
CA HIS A 141 5.46 -8.54 9.23
C HIS A 141 6.79 -8.47 9.95
N ILE A 142 6.83 -8.86 11.22
CA ILE A 142 8.03 -8.72 12.04
C ILE A 142 8.41 -10.10 12.58
N SER A 143 9.66 -10.49 12.33
CA SER A 143 10.31 -11.56 13.07
C SER A 143 11.58 -11.06 13.74
N MET A 144 12.20 -11.89 14.57
CA MET A 144 13.41 -11.54 15.30
C MET A 144 14.39 -12.70 15.20
N GLN A 145 15.61 -12.42 14.77
CA GLN A 145 16.71 -13.38 14.71
C GLN A 145 17.69 -13.18 15.87
N ASN A 146 18.44 -14.22 16.21
CA ASN A 146 19.61 -14.14 17.07
C ASN A 146 20.91 -13.99 16.26
N ASN A 147 22.06 -13.93 16.93
CA ASN A 147 23.39 -13.85 16.28
C ASN A 147 23.74 -15.03 15.35
N ARG A 148 22.98 -16.13 15.40
CA ARG A 148 23.14 -17.31 14.54
C ARG A 148 22.19 -17.29 13.33
N GLY A 149 21.38 -16.25 13.19
CA GLY A 149 20.36 -16.13 12.14
C GLY A 149 19.09 -16.94 12.40
N GLU A 150 18.90 -17.46 13.62
CA GLU A 150 17.74 -18.30 13.96
C GLU A 150 16.59 -17.42 14.44
N ASN A 151 15.37 -17.67 13.95
CA ASN A 151 14.17 -16.99 14.42
C ASN A 151 13.90 -17.37 15.89
N VAL A 152 13.87 -16.36 16.77
CA VAL A 152 13.64 -16.53 18.22
C VAL A 152 12.18 -16.30 18.63
N LEU A 153 11.29 -16.03 17.68
CA LEU A 153 9.85 -15.90 17.95
C LEU A 153 9.13 -17.24 17.90
N SER A 154 9.73 -18.27 17.31
CA SER A 154 9.24 -19.65 17.34
C SER A 154 10.11 -20.51 18.26
N ASP A 155 9.54 -21.52 18.90
CA ASP A 155 10.29 -22.52 19.66
C ASP A 155 10.78 -23.69 18.78
N ALA A 156 11.36 -24.73 19.40
CA ALA A 156 11.95 -25.84 18.65
C ALA A 156 10.89 -26.71 17.95
N GLU A 157 9.65 -26.65 18.41
CA GLU A 157 8.49 -27.37 17.89
C GLU A 157 7.73 -26.57 16.82
N GLY A 158 8.11 -25.31 16.58
CA GLY A 158 7.44 -24.42 15.64
C GLY A 158 6.34 -23.56 16.25
N GLU A 159 6.14 -23.64 17.57
CA GLU A 159 5.06 -22.96 18.29
C GLU A 159 5.50 -21.57 18.80
N ASP A 160 4.54 -20.82 19.35
CA ASP A 160 4.77 -19.48 19.88
C ASP A 160 5.75 -19.48 21.06
N SER A 161 6.94 -18.91 20.85
CA SER A 161 7.94 -18.77 21.91
C SER A 161 7.46 -17.86 23.05
N PRO A 162 8.03 -18.01 24.26
CA PRO A 162 7.81 -17.04 25.35
C PRO A 162 8.22 -15.60 24.99
N LEU A 163 9.14 -15.43 24.04
CA LEU A 163 9.57 -14.11 23.57
C LEU A 163 8.51 -13.47 22.69
N LEU A 164 7.89 -14.23 21.77
CA LEU A 164 6.77 -13.77 20.94
C LEU A 164 5.62 -13.28 21.82
N LYS A 165 5.23 -14.05 22.84
CA LYS A 165 4.17 -13.66 23.77
C LYS A 165 4.47 -12.35 24.50
N LYS A 166 5.73 -12.11 24.89
CA LYS A 166 6.17 -10.84 25.49
C LYS A 166 6.15 -9.69 24.49
N MET A 167 6.56 -9.95 23.25
CA MET A 167 6.51 -8.96 22.18
C MET A 167 5.06 -8.54 21.90
N LEU A 168 4.14 -9.50 21.75
CA LEU A 168 2.71 -9.24 21.55
C LEU A 168 2.11 -8.45 22.71
N ALA A 169 2.44 -8.81 23.95
CA ALA A 169 1.99 -8.05 25.13
C ALA A 169 2.47 -6.59 25.09
N GLY A 170 3.73 -6.36 24.72
CA GLY A 170 4.27 -5.00 24.54
C GLY A 170 3.62 -4.23 23.40
N MET A 171 3.30 -4.88 22.28
CA MET A 171 2.58 -4.26 21.16
C MET A 171 1.17 -3.83 21.58
N ILE A 172 0.45 -4.66 22.33
CA ILE A 172 -0.89 -4.36 22.85
C ILE A 172 -0.82 -3.18 23.84
N ASP A 173 0.12 -3.21 24.77
CA ASP A 173 0.31 -2.13 25.77
C ASP A 173 0.62 -0.78 25.11
N LEU A 174 1.43 -0.79 24.06
CA LEU A 174 1.83 0.42 23.33
C LEU A 174 0.83 0.85 22.24
N MET A 175 -0.17 0.03 21.91
CA MET A 175 -1.11 0.26 20.82
C MET A 175 -1.75 1.66 20.81
N PRO A 176 -2.22 2.23 21.96
CA PRO A 176 -2.79 3.57 21.97
C PRO A 176 -1.79 4.65 21.50
N SER A 177 -0.52 4.52 21.88
CA SER A 177 0.53 5.46 21.47
C SER A 177 0.95 5.23 20.02
N SER A 178 1.07 3.96 19.62
CA SER A 178 1.40 3.57 18.25
C SER A 178 0.36 4.05 17.23
N ASN A 179 -0.93 4.04 17.58
CA ASN A 179 -1.99 4.58 16.72
C ASN A 179 -1.83 6.08 16.44
N GLY A 180 -1.27 6.85 17.38
CA GLY A 180 -0.93 8.26 17.17
C GLY A 180 0.20 8.48 16.15
N VAL A 181 0.99 7.46 15.84
CA VAL A 181 2.08 7.51 14.85
C VAL A 181 1.66 6.84 13.54
N ALA A 182 1.18 5.61 13.61
CA ALA A 182 0.84 4.78 12.45
C ALA A 182 -0.59 5.02 11.91
N GLY A 183 -1.51 5.50 12.76
CA GLY A 183 -2.92 5.69 12.41
C GLY A 183 -3.30 7.12 12.01
N THR A 184 -2.34 8.01 11.74
CA THR A 184 -2.65 9.42 11.49
C THR A 184 -3.04 9.71 10.05
N LYS A 185 -4.34 9.91 9.82
CA LYS A 185 -4.86 11.01 9.00
C LYS A 185 -6.34 11.32 9.27
N ARG A 186 -6.66 12.62 9.25
CA ARG A 186 -8.00 13.17 9.13
C ARG A 186 -8.43 13.03 7.68
N GLU A 187 -9.14 11.97 7.36
CA GLU A 187 -9.62 11.69 6.00
C GLU A 187 -10.90 12.47 5.77
N LEU A 188 -10.74 13.69 5.26
CA LEU A 188 -11.87 14.42 4.73
C LEU A 188 -12.22 13.80 3.38
N VAL A 189 -13.13 12.82 3.40
CA VAL A 189 -14.01 12.47 2.28
C VAL A 189 -15.02 13.63 2.10
N SER A 190 -14.52 14.86 1.98
CA SER A 190 -15.34 16.03 1.71
C SER A 190 -15.17 16.39 0.24
N PRO A 191 -16.26 16.70 -0.47
CA PRO A 191 -16.15 17.15 -1.85
C PRO A 191 -15.29 18.43 -1.88
N LEU A 192 -14.34 18.49 -2.81
CA LEU A 192 -13.66 19.74 -3.09
C LEU A 192 -14.69 20.69 -3.72
N PRO A 193 -14.71 21.98 -3.36
CA PRO A 193 -15.67 22.91 -3.94
C PRO A 193 -15.53 22.92 -5.47
N ALA A 194 -16.65 22.79 -6.17
CA ALA A 194 -16.71 22.87 -7.62
C ALA A 194 -16.36 24.31 -8.07
N GLY A 195 -15.20 24.48 -8.70
CA GLY A 195 -14.68 25.72 -9.28
C GLY A 195 -13.15 25.69 -9.24
N ASP A 196 -12.40 25.69 -10.33
CA ASP A 196 -12.61 26.40 -11.59
C ASP A 196 -12.56 25.47 -12.80
N VAL A 197 -13.58 25.63 -13.65
CA VAL A 197 -13.48 25.32 -15.06
C VAL A 197 -12.29 26.12 -15.58
N CYS A 198 -11.28 25.42 -16.11
CA CYS A 198 -10.20 26.02 -16.88
C CYS A 198 -10.86 26.84 -17.99
N THR A 199 -10.96 28.16 -17.80
CA THR A 199 -11.44 29.05 -18.86
C THR A 199 -10.33 29.17 -19.87
N ASP A 200 -10.70 28.76 -21.07
CA ASP A 200 -9.86 28.57 -22.22
C ASP A 200 -9.20 29.88 -22.68
N ALA A 201 -8.00 29.67 -23.25
CA ALA A 201 -7.32 30.49 -24.23
C ALA A 201 -7.73 31.97 -24.38
N GLY A 202 -6.88 32.85 -23.86
CA GLY A 202 -6.71 34.18 -24.44
C GLY A 202 -6.20 34.05 -25.88
N VAL A 203 -7.11 34.10 -26.84
CA VAL A 203 -6.82 34.31 -28.26
C VAL A 203 -6.22 35.71 -28.39
N VAL A 204 -4.94 35.80 -28.72
CA VAL A 204 -4.36 36.98 -29.34
C VAL A 204 -3.80 36.54 -30.69
N GLY A 205 -4.36 37.10 -31.75
CA GLY A 205 -3.72 37.17 -33.05
C GLY A 205 -4.32 38.34 -33.82
N PRO A 206 -3.83 38.60 -35.04
CA PRO A 206 -2.44 38.57 -35.48
C PRO A 206 -1.65 39.83 -35.05
#